data_AF-M0EB52-F1
#
_entry.id   AF-M0EB52-F1
#
_cell.length_a   1.000
_cell.length_b   1.000
_cell.length_c   1.000
_cell.angle_alpha   90.00
_cell.angle_beta   90.00
_cell.angle_gamma   90.00
#
_symmetry.space_group_name_H-M   'P 1'
#
loop_
_entity.id
_entity.type
_entity.pdbx_description
1 polymer ?
#
loop_
_entity_poly.entity_id
_entity_poly.type
_entity_poly.pdbx_seq_one_letter_code
_entity_poly.pdbx_strand_id
1 'polypeptide(L)'
;MSLARRVLLGATPDDSSRRYRLLVPPLLLLVSFAGYALGVFSHAGGVVFLAIDAATVGVLAAAVLAYRRAGIALAWGAVYGALLGANADHYLLGLSGRSLGERVGALGELDGLVFVGVEALALGAIAWVAGAVAGRAVAEVRDRRRDAAAE
;
A
#
# COMPACT_ATOMS: atom_id res chain seq x y z
N MET A 1 24.35 -9.32 2.75
CA MET A 1 23.09 -8.81 3.35
C MET A 1 22.35 -9.98 3.96
N SER A 2 21.83 -9.84 5.19
CA SER A 2 21.01 -10.88 5.83
C SER A 2 19.69 -11.09 5.10
N LEU A 3 19.10 -12.29 5.25
CA LEU A 3 17.80 -12.66 4.66
C LEU A 3 16.69 -11.73 5.15
N ALA A 4 16.67 -11.41 6.45
CA ALA A 4 15.74 -10.46 7.04
C ALA A 4 15.80 -9.09 6.35
N ARG A 5 17.00 -8.55 6.12
CA ARG A 5 17.16 -7.25 5.45
C ARG A 5 16.67 -7.28 4.00
N ARG A 6 16.87 -8.39 3.28
CA ARG A 6 16.37 -8.55 1.89
C ARG A 6 14.85 -8.66 1.84
N VAL A 7 14.23 -9.38 2.76
CA VAL A 7 12.76 -9.48 2.83
C VAL A 7 12.14 -8.13 3.21
N LEU A 8 12.72 -7.45 4.20
CA LEU A 8 12.23 -6.16 4.69
C LEU A 8 12.39 -5.03 3.67
N LEU A 9 13.56 -4.91 3.05
CA LEU A 9 13.93 -3.74 2.23
C LEU A 9 13.97 -4.02 0.72
N GLY A 10 13.93 -5.28 0.31
CA GLY A 10 14.08 -5.69 -1.09
C GLY A 10 15.53 -6.07 -1.45
N ALA A 11 15.69 -6.64 -2.64
CA ALA A 11 16.96 -7.22 -3.10
C ALA A 11 17.77 -6.34 -4.06
N THR A 12 17.22 -5.22 -4.54
CA THR A 12 17.86 -4.38 -5.57
C THR A 12 18.70 -3.24 -4.97
N PRO A 13 20.00 -3.13 -5.33
CA PRO A 13 20.92 -2.11 -4.83
C PRO A 13 20.88 -0.78 -5.61
N ASP A 14 20.03 -0.64 -6.63
CA ASP A 14 20.01 0.56 -7.48
C ASP A 14 19.30 1.73 -6.76
N ASP A 15 20.08 2.72 -6.34
CA ASP A 15 19.67 3.78 -5.41
C ASP A 15 18.60 4.71 -6.02
N SER A 16 18.65 4.92 -7.34
CA SER A 16 17.69 5.76 -8.07
C SER A 16 16.27 5.16 -8.04
N SER A 17 16.12 3.89 -8.40
CA SER A 17 14.84 3.16 -8.39
C SER A 17 14.28 3.04 -6.98
N ARG A 18 15.15 2.95 -5.96
CA ARG A 18 14.76 2.85 -4.56
C ARG A 18 14.14 4.15 -4.03
N ARG A 19 14.69 5.32 -4.41
CA ARG A 19 14.14 6.64 -4.00
C ARG A 19 12.70 6.84 -4.49
N TYR A 20 12.40 6.53 -5.74
CA TYR A 20 11.04 6.66 -6.27
C TYR A 20 10.05 5.71 -5.60
N ARG A 21 10.48 4.49 -5.22
CA ARG A 21 9.61 3.55 -4.51
C ARG A 21 9.24 4.02 -3.10
N LEU A 22 10.12 4.77 -2.45
CA LEU A 22 9.84 5.36 -1.13
C LEU A 22 8.74 6.44 -1.18
N LEU A 23 8.47 7.00 -2.36
CA LEU A 23 7.37 7.95 -2.56
C LEU A 23 6.01 7.25 -2.71
N VAL A 24 5.97 5.92 -2.88
CA VAL A 24 4.70 5.22 -3.12
C VAL A 24 3.72 5.33 -1.93
N PRO A 25 4.13 5.09 -0.67
CA PRO A 25 3.24 5.29 0.48
C PRO A 25 2.60 6.68 0.58
N PRO A 26 3.37 7.81 0.57
CA PRO A 26 2.75 9.13 0.64
C PRO A 26 1.93 9.48 -0.60
N LEU A 27 2.32 9.00 -1.80
CA LEU A 27 1.51 9.21 -3.00
C LEU A 27 0.17 8.49 -2.92
N LEU A 28 0.13 7.26 -2.39
CA LEU A 28 -1.12 6.52 -2.21
C LEU A 28 -2.05 7.18 -1.19
N LEU A 29 -1.50 7.78 -0.15
CA LEU A 29 -2.28 8.62 0.76
C LEU A 29 -2.95 9.76 0.00
N LEU A 30 -2.19 10.51 -0.81
CA LEU A 30 -2.73 11.64 -1.57
C LEU A 30 -3.76 11.19 -2.61
N VAL A 31 -3.50 10.08 -3.32
CA VAL A 31 -4.42 9.52 -4.32
C VAL A 31 -5.72 9.06 -3.67
N SER A 32 -5.65 8.32 -2.56
CA SER A 32 -6.85 7.88 -1.85
C SER A 32 -7.64 9.05 -1.28
N PHE A 33 -6.96 9.99 -0.61
CA PHE A 33 -7.60 11.20 -0.08
C PHE A 33 -8.30 11.99 -1.18
N ALA A 34 -7.62 12.26 -2.29
CA ALA A 34 -8.22 12.96 -3.43
C ALA A 34 -9.36 12.16 -4.06
N GLY A 35 -9.25 10.83 -4.15
CA GLY A 35 -10.28 9.95 -4.68
C GLY A 35 -11.59 10.07 -3.91
N TYR A 36 -11.54 10.06 -2.57
CA TYR A 36 -12.71 10.27 -1.73
C TYR A 36 -13.20 11.72 -1.75
N ALA A 37 -12.30 12.69 -1.62
CA ALA A 37 -12.65 14.11 -1.60
C ALA A 37 -13.32 14.59 -2.89
N LEU A 38 -12.96 13.99 -4.04
CA LEU A 38 -13.56 14.28 -5.34
C LEU A 38 -14.79 13.40 -5.65
N GLY A 39 -15.17 12.48 -4.75
CA GLY A 39 -16.29 11.56 -4.94
C GLY A 39 -16.07 10.48 -5.99
N VAL A 40 -14.81 10.23 -6.40
CA VAL A 40 -14.44 9.13 -7.30
C VAL A 40 -14.52 7.80 -6.56
N PHE A 41 -14.12 7.79 -5.29
CA PHE A 41 -14.27 6.65 -4.39
C PHE A 41 -15.54 6.78 -3.57
N SER A 42 -16.16 5.64 -3.29
CA SER A 42 -17.43 5.55 -2.59
C SER A 42 -17.24 4.89 -1.25
N HIS A 43 -17.88 5.46 -0.23
CA HIS A 43 -18.00 4.81 1.07
C HIS A 43 -19.10 3.75 0.97
N ALA A 44 -18.74 2.55 0.50
CA ALA A 44 -19.67 1.44 0.40
C ALA A 44 -19.92 0.80 1.78
N GLY A 45 -21.10 1.07 2.36
CA GLY A 45 -21.69 0.30 3.46
C GLY A 45 -21.58 0.95 4.85
N GLY A 46 -22.73 1.21 5.47
CA GLY A 46 -22.87 1.85 6.78
C GLY A 46 -22.33 1.08 8.00
N VAL A 47 -21.51 0.03 7.80
CA VAL A 47 -20.91 -0.77 8.90
C VAL A 47 -19.52 -1.35 8.53
N VAL A 48 -18.92 -1.04 7.37
CA VAL A 48 -17.65 -1.67 6.98
C VAL A 48 -16.47 -0.76 7.35
N PHE A 49 -15.74 -1.17 8.37
CA PHE A 49 -14.53 -0.53 8.92
C PHE A 49 -13.36 -0.43 7.91
N LEU A 50 -13.47 -1.07 6.74
CA LEU A 50 -12.44 -1.12 5.71
C LEU A 50 -12.85 -0.32 4.47
N ALA A 51 -12.11 0.75 4.17
CA ALA A 51 -12.27 1.57 2.98
C ALA A 51 -11.90 0.79 1.70
N ILE A 52 -12.87 0.08 1.10
CA ILE A 52 -12.64 -0.91 0.01
C ILE A 52 -11.83 -0.34 -1.16
N ASP A 53 -12.17 0.88 -1.62
CA ASP A 53 -11.47 1.49 -2.76
C ASP A 53 -9.99 1.76 -2.42
N ALA A 54 -9.73 2.34 -1.25
CA ALA A 54 -8.38 2.57 -0.76
C ALA A 54 -7.62 1.26 -0.51
N ALA A 55 -8.27 0.27 0.09
CA ALA A 55 -7.68 -1.05 0.32
C ALA A 55 -7.28 -1.71 -1.01
N THR A 56 -8.15 -1.65 -2.02
CA THR A 56 -7.90 -2.20 -3.35
C THR A 56 -6.70 -1.54 -4.01
N VAL A 57 -6.66 -0.20 -4.03
CA VAL A 57 -5.54 0.54 -4.62
C VAL A 57 -4.23 0.24 -3.87
N GLY A 58 -4.26 0.23 -2.54
CA GLY A 58 -3.11 -0.12 -1.70
C GLY A 58 -2.59 -1.53 -1.94
N VAL A 59 -3.49 -2.51 -2.01
CA VAL A 59 -3.16 -3.93 -2.27
C VAL A 59 -2.57 -4.11 -3.67
N LEU A 60 -3.15 -3.49 -4.69
CA LEU A 60 -2.62 -3.55 -6.05
C LEU A 60 -1.21 -2.94 -6.12
N ALA A 61 -1.01 -1.77 -5.52
CA ALA A 61 0.30 -1.14 -5.48
C ALA A 61 1.34 -1.98 -4.71
N ALA A 62 0.96 -2.57 -3.58
CA ALA A 62 1.79 -3.49 -2.81
C ALA A 62 2.19 -4.74 -3.61
N ALA A 63 1.25 -5.36 -4.33
CA ALA A 63 1.52 -6.50 -5.19
C ALA A 63 2.48 -6.14 -6.34
N VAL A 64 2.28 -4.98 -6.99
CA VAL A 64 3.19 -4.48 -8.04
C VAL A 64 4.59 -4.21 -7.48
N LEU A 65 4.70 -3.60 -6.30
CA LEU A 65 5.98 -3.39 -5.62
C LEU A 65 6.70 -4.71 -5.37
N ALA A 66 6.00 -5.72 -4.84
CA ALA A 66 6.54 -7.04 -4.57
C ALA A 66 6.95 -7.79 -5.84
N TYR A 67 6.14 -7.69 -6.90
CA TYR A 67 6.48 -8.20 -8.23
C TYR A 67 7.80 -7.61 -8.74
N ARG A 68 8.03 -6.31 -8.49
CA ARG A 68 9.30 -5.61 -8.79
C ARG A 68 10.39 -5.82 -7.73
N ARG A 69 10.25 -6.86 -6.90
CA ARG A 69 11.19 -7.28 -5.85
C ARG A 69 11.46 -6.24 -4.75
N ALA A 70 10.51 -5.35 -4.50
CA ALA A 70 10.55 -4.46 -3.35
C ALA A 70 10.30 -5.24 -2.05
N GLY A 71 10.78 -4.71 -0.93
CA GLY A 71 10.61 -5.32 0.39
C GLY A 71 9.20 -5.17 0.96
N ILE A 72 8.86 -6.02 1.93
CA ILE A 72 7.53 -6.05 2.56
C ILE A 72 7.19 -4.75 3.30
N ALA A 73 8.20 -4.03 3.81
CA ALA A 73 7.96 -2.74 4.48
C ALA A 73 7.32 -1.71 3.55
N LEU A 74 7.67 -1.72 2.26
CA LEU A 74 7.04 -0.84 1.27
C LEU A 74 5.62 -1.29 0.93
N ALA A 75 5.33 -2.59 0.98
CA ALA A 75 3.98 -3.11 0.79
C ALA A 75 3.06 -2.68 1.96
N TRP A 76 3.53 -2.81 3.20
CA TRP A 76 2.81 -2.29 4.37
C TRP A 76 2.60 -0.79 4.29
N GLY A 77 3.65 -0.01 4.00
CA GLY A 77 3.53 1.43 3.84
C GLY A 77 2.55 1.83 2.74
N ALA A 78 2.53 1.11 1.62
CA ALA A 78 1.63 1.38 0.51
C ALA A 78 0.15 1.22 0.91
N VAL A 79 -0.19 0.09 1.54
CA VAL A 79 -1.56 -0.15 2.03
C VAL A 79 -1.93 0.84 3.14
N TYR A 80 -1.03 1.07 4.09
CA TYR A 80 -1.24 2.01 5.19
C TYR A 80 -1.49 3.43 4.67
N GLY A 81 -0.68 3.90 3.74
CA GLY A 81 -0.85 5.22 3.12
C GLY A 81 -2.22 5.33 2.45
N ALA A 82 -2.61 4.32 1.65
CA ALA A 82 -3.90 4.33 0.97
C ALA A 82 -5.08 4.38 1.96
N LEU A 83 -5.08 3.56 3.01
CA LEU A 83 -6.12 3.53 4.04
C LEU A 83 -6.14 4.83 4.86
N LEU A 84 -4.97 5.37 5.21
CA LEU A 84 -4.86 6.64 5.92
C LEU A 84 -5.40 7.81 5.10
N GLY A 85 -5.29 7.76 3.76
CA GLY A 85 -5.91 8.74 2.86
C GLY A 85 -7.44 8.75 2.96
N ALA A 86 -8.07 7.57 3.11
CA ALA A 86 -9.51 7.46 3.35
C ALA A 86 -9.89 8.04 4.72
N ASN A 87 -9.14 7.71 5.77
CA ASN A 87 -9.36 8.29 7.10
C ASN A 87 -9.20 9.81 7.10
N ALA A 88 -8.22 10.33 6.35
CA ALA A 88 -8.01 11.77 6.24
C ALA A 88 -9.23 12.47 5.63
N ASP A 89 -9.87 11.90 4.60
CA ASP A 89 -11.12 12.44 4.05
C ASP A 89 -12.23 12.44 5.10
N HIS A 90 -12.44 11.30 5.75
CA HIS A 90 -13.47 11.13 6.78
C HIS A 90 -13.32 12.14 7.93
N TYR A 91 -12.12 12.26 8.51
CA TYR A 91 -11.90 13.12 9.68
C TYR A 91 -11.77 14.60 9.33
N LEU A 92 -11.12 14.95 8.22
CA LEU A 92 -10.86 16.36 7.87
C LEU A 92 -12.05 17.00 7.16
N LEU A 93 -12.72 16.28 6.26
CA LEU A 93 -13.82 16.80 5.43
C LEU A 93 -15.19 16.33 5.91
N GLY A 94 -15.31 15.10 6.44
CA GLY A 94 -16.57 14.55 6.93
C GLY A 94 -17.08 15.15 8.26
N LEU A 95 -16.20 15.70 9.10
CA LEU A 95 -16.56 16.27 10.41
C LEU A 95 -16.67 17.81 10.39
N SER A 96 -17.43 18.34 9.43
CA SER A 96 -17.54 19.79 9.14
C SER A 96 -17.99 20.67 10.33
N GLY A 97 -18.62 20.09 11.35
CA GLY A 97 -19.05 20.80 12.57
C GLY A 97 -17.99 20.94 13.67
N ARG A 98 -16.82 20.30 13.56
CA ARG A 98 -15.73 20.38 14.56
C ARG A 98 -14.65 21.38 14.15
N SER A 99 -13.88 21.90 15.10
CA SER A 99 -12.71 22.74 14.79
C SER A 99 -11.62 21.93 14.07
N LEU A 100 -10.76 22.59 13.30
CA LEU A 100 -9.68 21.90 12.57
C LEU A 100 -8.74 21.14 13.52
N GLY A 101 -8.46 21.70 14.70
CA GLY A 101 -7.62 21.05 15.72
C GLY A 101 -8.22 19.74 16.22
N GLU A 102 -9.51 19.69 16.47
CA GLU A 102 -10.21 18.46 16.88
C GLU A 102 -10.23 17.41 15.76
N ARG A 103 -10.35 17.83 14.50
CA ARG A 103 -10.31 16.92 13.34
C ARG A 103 -8.93 16.29 13.16
N VAL A 104 -7.88 17.11 13.24
CA VAL A 104 -6.49 16.63 13.17
C VAL A 104 -6.16 15.75 14.38
N GLY A 105 -6.65 16.11 15.57
CA GLY A 105 -6.53 15.30 16.77
C GLY A 105 -7.18 13.92 16.61
N ALA A 106 -8.41 13.88 16.11
CA ALA A 106 -9.14 12.63 15.85
C ALA A 106 -8.44 11.73 14.81
N LEU A 107 -7.90 12.32 13.73
CA LEU A 107 -7.09 11.58 12.75
C LEU A 107 -5.81 10.99 13.38
N GLY A 108 -5.24 11.68 14.36
CA GLY A 108 -4.04 11.27 15.08
C GLY A 108 -4.30 10.33 16.26
N GLU A 109 -5.55 9.94 16.52
CA GLU A 109 -5.86 9.03 17.62
C GLU A 109 -5.16 7.68 17.43
N LEU A 110 -4.45 7.25 18.48
CA LEU A 110 -3.61 6.05 18.41
C LEU A 110 -4.42 4.80 18.07
N ASP A 111 -5.64 4.67 18.60
CA ASP A 111 -6.51 3.53 18.34
C ASP A 111 -6.86 3.40 16.85
N GLY A 112 -7.25 4.51 16.22
CA GLY A 112 -7.53 4.56 14.78
C GLY A 112 -6.28 4.27 13.94
N LEU A 113 -5.12 4.81 14.30
CA LEU A 113 -3.87 4.55 13.60
C LEU A 113 -3.41 3.09 13.75
N VAL A 114 -3.58 2.50 14.93
CA VAL A 114 -3.27 1.09 15.20
C VAL A 114 -4.20 0.18 14.40
N PHE A 115 -5.51 0.48 14.38
CA PHE A 115 -6.48 -0.27 13.59
C PHE A 115 -6.09 -0.31 12.10
N VAL A 116 -5.82 0.84 11.49
CA VAL A 116 -5.32 0.92 10.10
C VAL A 116 -3.98 0.22 9.94
N GLY A 117 -3.11 0.29 10.96
CA GLY A 117 -1.83 -0.40 11.01
C GLY A 117 -2.00 -1.92 10.88
N VAL A 118 -2.93 -2.50 11.62
CA VAL A 118 -3.22 -3.93 11.59
C VAL A 118 -3.77 -4.36 10.23
N GLU A 119 -4.71 -3.59 9.66
CA GLU A 119 -5.24 -3.84 8.31
C GLU A 119 -4.11 -3.81 7.26
N ALA A 120 -3.25 -2.80 7.32
CA ALA A 120 -2.14 -2.65 6.41
C ALA A 120 -1.10 -3.78 6.54
N LEU A 121 -0.85 -4.26 7.75
CA LEU A 121 0.03 -5.40 8.00
C LEU A 121 -0.52 -6.67 7.35
N ALA A 122 -1.81 -6.96 7.56
CA ALA A 122 -2.47 -8.14 7.03
C ALA A 122 -2.57 -8.10 5.49
N LEU A 123 -3.18 -7.06 4.95
CA LEU A 123 -3.38 -6.89 3.51
C LEU A 123 -2.07 -6.74 2.76
N GLY A 124 -1.13 -5.94 3.30
CA GLY A 124 0.17 -5.73 2.69
C GLY A 124 1.02 -7.01 2.65
N ALA A 125 0.94 -7.87 3.67
CA ALA A 125 1.61 -9.17 3.66
C ALA A 125 1.03 -10.10 2.59
N ILE A 126 -0.31 -10.20 2.49
CA ILE A 126 -1.00 -11.01 1.47
C ILE A 126 -0.61 -10.54 0.07
N ALA A 127 -0.72 -9.22 -0.18
CA ALA A 127 -0.36 -8.61 -1.46
C ALA A 127 1.10 -8.84 -1.82
N TRP A 128 2.00 -8.72 -0.83
CA TRP A 128 3.43 -8.92 -1.04
C TRP A 128 3.74 -10.36 -1.42
N VAL A 129 3.16 -11.35 -0.74
CA VAL A 129 3.33 -12.77 -1.08
C VAL A 129 2.83 -13.02 -2.50
N ALA A 130 1.61 -12.56 -2.83
CA ALA A 130 1.03 -12.75 -4.17
C ALA A 130 1.91 -12.15 -5.28
N GLY A 131 2.35 -10.90 -5.11
CA GLY A 131 3.23 -10.24 -6.08
C GLY A 131 4.60 -10.91 -6.20
N ALA A 132 5.18 -11.34 -5.09
CA ALA A 132 6.48 -12.02 -5.08
C ALA A 132 6.42 -13.43 -5.71
N VAL A 133 5.31 -14.15 -5.57
CA VAL A 133 5.07 -15.44 -6.24
C VAL A 133 4.89 -15.22 -7.74
N ALA A 134 4.05 -14.26 -8.14
CA ALA A 134 3.85 -13.92 -9.55
C ALA A 134 5.16 -13.53 -10.24
N GLY A 135 5.99 -12.70 -9.58
CA GLY A 135 7.29 -12.29 -10.11
C GLY A 135 8.27 -13.45 -10.31
N ARG A 136 8.21 -14.49 -9.46
CA ARG A 136 9.01 -15.70 -9.62
C ARG A 136 8.50 -16.58 -10.76
N ALA A 137 7.18 -16.79 -10.83
CA ALA A 137 6.57 -17.60 -11.88
C ALA A 137 6.88 -17.04 -13.28
N VAL A 138 6.79 -15.71 -13.45
CA VAL A 138 7.10 -15.06 -14.73
C VAL A 138 8.59 -15.18 -15.09
N ALA A 139 9.48 -15.05 -14.10
CA ALA A 139 10.92 -15.21 -14.33
C ALA A 139 11.26 -16.64 -14.80
N GLU A 140 10.71 -17.64 -14.12
CA GLU A 140 10.90 -19.06 -14.46
C GLU A 140 10.43 -19.38 -15.89
N VAL A 141 9.22 -18.92 -16.26
CA VAL A 141 8.70 -19.12 -17.62
C VAL A 141 9.57 -18.43 -18.67
N ARG A 142 10.12 -17.26 -18.35
CA ARG A 142 11.00 -16.51 -19.25
C ARG A 142 12.33 -17.22 -19.47
N ASP A 143 12.90 -17.81 -18.42
CA ASP A 143 14.19 -18.50 -18.51
C ASP A 143 14.04 -19.80 -19.31
N ARG A 144 13.00 -20.61 -19.07
CA ARG A 144 12.69 -21.79 -19.89
C ARG A 144 12.52 -21.49 -21.38
N ARG A 145 11.90 -20.36 -21.72
CA ARG A 145 11.73 -19.93 -23.12
C ARG A 145 13.05 -19.52 -23.78
N ARG A 146 14.02 -19.03 -23.01
CA ARG A 146 15.35 -18.66 -23.54
C ARG A 146 16.16 -19.92 -23.84
N ASP A 147 16.12 -20.89 -22.94
CA ASP A 147 16.84 -22.16 -23.12
C ASP A 147 16.32 -22.89 -24.37
N ALA A 148 15.00 -22.97 -24.55
CA ALA A 148 14.38 -23.59 -25.72
C ALA A 148 14.61 -22.84 -27.06
N ALA A 149 15.06 -21.58 -27.03
CA ALA A 149 15.39 -20.81 -28.23
C ALA A 149 16.89 -20.84 -28.55
N ALA A 150 17.72 -21.37 -27.65
CA ALA A 150 19.16 -21.52 -27.81
C ALA A 150 19.57 -22.92 -28.31
N GLU A 151 18.66 -23.89 -28.28
CA GLU A 151 18.74 -25.21 -28.92
C GLU A 151 18.27 -25.14 -30.38
#